data_AF-A0A3F2RIK8-F1
#
_entry.id   AF-A0A3F2RIK8-F1
#
_cell.length_a   1.000
_cell.length_b   1.000
_cell.length_c   1.000
_cell.angle_alpha   90.00
_cell.angle_beta   90.00
_cell.angle_gamma   90.00
#
_symmetry.space_group_name_H-M   'P 1'
#
loop_
_entity.id
_entity.type
_entity.pdbx_description
1 polymer ?
#
loop_
_entity_poly.entity_id
_entity_poly.type
_entity_poly.pdbx_seq_one_letter_code
_entity_poly.pdbx_strand_id
1 'polypeptide(L)'
;MPRPGKDGPPRFLENKHATRYGLKVSSRAGDGTILSVSCQFCSTFGRETKPGNQRKATNRVKSFQKFRAQNYRSHLEGQHPERTDSLERFALPLTRAEITPPLSWDAQMETVKVMKQRLELDIMTQSEEGLTDEAKEYLRVKRQQILRKLREE
;
A
#
# COMPACT_ATOMS: atom_id res chain seq x y z
N MET A 1 29.37 -26.53 -25.23
CA MET A 1 29.42 -26.93 -23.81
C MET A 1 29.40 -25.68 -22.92
N PRO A 2 28.29 -25.31 -22.26
CA PRO A 2 28.30 -24.20 -21.31
C PRO A 2 28.93 -24.64 -19.99
N ARG A 3 29.75 -23.76 -19.40
CA ARG A 3 30.58 -24.01 -18.22
C ARG A 3 29.72 -24.09 -16.94
N PRO A 4 30.01 -25.00 -15.99
CA PRO A 4 29.28 -25.08 -14.73
C PRO A 4 29.59 -23.85 -13.87
N GLY A 5 28.55 -23.06 -13.60
CA GLY A 5 28.61 -21.90 -12.71
C GLY A 5 28.82 -22.34 -11.27
N LYS A 6 29.73 -21.65 -10.56
CA LYS A 6 30.01 -21.86 -9.15
C LYS A 6 28.84 -21.36 -8.31
N ASP A 7 27.90 -22.23 -8.00
CA ASP A 7 26.83 -21.96 -7.05
C ASP A 7 27.39 -22.09 -5.63
N GLY A 8 27.93 -20.98 -5.13
CA GLY A 8 28.11 -20.80 -3.69
C GLY A 8 26.75 -20.82 -2.98
N PRO A 9 26.72 -21.08 -1.66
CA PRO A 9 25.48 -21.27 -0.92
C PRO A 9 24.51 -20.09 -1.14
N PRO A 10 23.20 -20.37 -1.25
CA PRO A 10 22.20 -19.36 -1.57
C PRO A 10 22.26 -18.26 -0.51
N ARG A 11 22.64 -17.07 -0.95
CA ARG A 11 22.65 -15.90 -0.06
C ARG A 11 21.19 -15.51 0.10
N PHE A 12 20.63 -15.75 1.28
CA PHE A 12 19.27 -15.35 1.56
C PHE A 12 19.16 -13.82 1.52
N LEU A 13 18.17 -13.31 0.79
CA LEU A 13 17.76 -11.92 0.95
C LEU A 13 17.03 -11.83 2.29
N GLU A 14 17.61 -11.12 3.25
CA GLU A 14 16.88 -10.77 4.46
C GLU A 14 15.65 -9.93 4.10
N ASN A 15 14.45 -10.35 4.53
CA ASN A 15 13.20 -9.60 4.27
C ASN A 15 13.30 -8.13 4.72
N LYS A 16 14.08 -7.87 5.78
CA LYS A 16 14.36 -6.51 6.27
C LYS A 16 15.04 -5.65 5.20
N HIS A 17 15.87 -6.23 4.34
CA HIS A 17 16.52 -5.49 3.25
C HIS A 17 15.56 -5.17 2.10
N ALA A 18 14.60 -6.05 1.81
CA ALA A 18 13.63 -5.82 0.75
C ALA A 18 12.75 -4.60 1.05
N THR A 19 12.23 -4.54 2.27
CA THR A 19 11.39 -3.43 2.74
C THR A 19 12.19 -2.16 3.00
N ARG A 20 13.34 -2.27 3.70
CA ARG A 20 14.13 -1.07 4.03
C ARG A 20 14.74 -0.39 2.82
N TYR A 21 15.12 -1.13 1.78
CA TYR A 21 15.83 -0.58 0.62
C TYR A 21 15.01 -0.52 -0.67
N GLY A 22 13.71 -0.83 -0.62
CA GLY A 22 12.85 -0.80 -1.80
C GLY A 22 13.34 -1.74 -2.91
N LEU A 23 13.62 -3.00 -2.56
CA LEU A 23 14.11 -4.00 -3.51
C LEU A 23 12.99 -4.93 -3.94
N LYS A 24 12.84 -5.13 -5.25
CA LYS A 24 11.89 -6.06 -5.84
C LYS A 24 12.60 -7.35 -6.25
N VAL A 25 12.03 -8.49 -5.92
CA VAL A 25 12.55 -9.80 -6.36
C VAL A 25 12.33 -9.95 -7.87
N SER A 26 13.41 -10.15 -8.63
CA SER A 26 13.37 -10.25 -10.09
C SER A 26 13.47 -11.70 -10.58
N SER A 27 14.06 -12.60 -9.81
CA SER A 27 14.15 -14.02 -10.17
C SER A 27 14.20 -14.89 -8.92
N ARG A 28 13.47 -16.01 -8.95
CA ARG A 28 13.40 -17.04 -7.91
C ARG A 28 13.83 -18.38 -8.51
N ALA A 29 14.61 -19.15 -7.77
CA ALA A 29 14.89 -20.55 -8.06
C ALA A 29 13.63 -21.40 -7.80
N GLY A 30 13.61 -22.63 -8.34
CA GLY A 30 12.51 -23.59 -8.12
C GLY A 30 12.19 -23.86 -6.65
N ASP A 31 13.21 -23.77 -5.79
CA ASP A 31 13.10 -23.97 -4.33
C ASP A 31 12.64 -22.71 -3.57
N GLY A 32 12.18 -21.67 -4.27
CA GLY A 32 11.73 -20.41 -3.65
C GLY A 32 12.86 -19.46 -3.24
N THR A 33 14.12 -19.85 -3.42
CA THR A 33 15.29 -19.00 -3.13
C THR A 33 15.38 -17.83 -4.11
N ILE A 34 15.64 -16.63 -3.61
CA ILE A 34 15.78 -15.42 -4.43
C ILE A 34 17.18 -15.40 -5.09
N LEU A 35 17.22 -15.41 -6.43
CA LEU A 35 18.46 -15.41 -7.21
C LEU A 35 18.93 -13.99 -7.55
N SER A 36 17.98 -13.07 -7.76
CA SER A 36 18.30 -11.67 -8.03
C SER A 36 17.21 -10.72 -7.56
N VAL A 37 17.62 -9.57 -7.04
CA VAL A 37 16.74 -8.45 -6.71
C VAL A 37 17.07 -7.25 -7.59
N SER A 38 16.05 -6.54 -8.03
CA SER A 38 16.15 -5.27 -8.74
C SER A 38 15.75 -4.12 -7.84
N CYS A 39 16.39 -2.96 -8.02
CA CYS A 39 15.94 -1.72 -7.38
C CYS A 39 14.53 -1.35 -7.89
N GLN A 40 13.56 -1.22 -6.99
CA GLN A 40 12.19 -0.87 -7.36
C GLN A 40 12.12 0.57 -7.87
N PHE A 41 12.89 1.50 -7.29
CA PHE A 41 12.95 2.90 -7.75
C PHE A 41 13.42 3.02 -9.20
N CYS A 42 14.42 2.25 -9.59
CA CYS A 42 14.85 2.17 -10.98
C CYS A 42 13.76 1.60 -11.91
N SER A 43 12.94 0.66 -11.43
CA SER A 43 11.89 0.05 -12.25
C SER A 43 10.66 0.94 -12.42
N THR A 44 10.28 1.71 -11.40
CA THR A 44 9.06 2.52 -11.41
C THR A 44 9.32 3.94 -11.88
N PHE A 45 10.46 4.52 -11.54
CA PHE A 45 10.75 5.93 -11.79
C PHE A 45 11.97 6.15 -12.69
N GLY A 46 12.76 5.11 -12.96
CA GLY A 46 14.03 5.25 -13.66
C GLY A 46 15.08 5.98 -12.84
N ARG A 47 16.20 6.32 -13.49
CA ARG A 47 17.36 6.96 -12.85
C ARG A 47 17.09 8.45 -12.67
N GLU A 48 17.13 8.95 -11.43
CA GLU A 48 16.90 10.37 -11.14
C GLU A 48 17.96 11.23 -11.84
N THR A 49 17.50 12.26 -12.54
CA THR A 49 18.37 13.20 -13.25
C THR A 49 19.02 14.13 -12.24
N LYS A 50 20.35 14.08 -12.11
CA LYS A 50 21.09 15.09 -11.36
C LYS A 50 20.88 16.47 -12.02
N PRO A 51 20.72 17.55 -11.23
CA PRO A 51 20.68 18.90 -11.79
C PRO A 51 22.01 19.19 -12.49
N GLY A 52 21.99 19.31 -13.83
CA GLY A 52 23.17 19.61 -14.66
C GLY A 52 23.52 18.60 -15.75
N ASN A 53 22.76 17.51 -15.95
CA ASN A 53 23.11 16.49 -16.96
C ASN A 53 22.27 16.60 -18.25
N GLN A 54 22.91 16.84 -19.39
CA GLN A 54 22.26 17.13 -20.69
C GLN A 54 21.76 15.89 -21.47
N ARG A 55 21.78 14.68 -20.90
CA ARG A 55 21.32 13.45 -21.59
C ARG A 55 20.17 12.79 -20.85
N LYS A 56 19.13 12.37 -21.59
CA LYS A 56 18.02 11.55 -21.07
C LYS A 56 18.61 10.27 -20.44
N ALA A 57 18.35 10.05 -19.15
CA ALA A 57 18.93 8.93 -18.43
C ALA A 57 18.38 7.61 -18.97
N THR A 58 19.27 6.71 -19.41
CA THR A 58 18.87 5.38 -19.87
C THR A 58 18.25 4.60 -18.71
N ASN A 59 17.04 4.08 -18.95
CA ASN A 59 16.17 3.46 -17.97
C ASN A 59 16.56 2.00 -17.66
N ARG A 60 17.86 1.75 -17.44
CA ARG A 60 18.36 0.39 -17.16
C ARG A 60 18.24 0.08 -15.67
N VAL A 61 17.29 -0.78 -15.32
CA VAL A 61 17.09 -1.25 -13.95
C VAL A 61 18.33 -1.99 -13.45
N LYS A 62 18.86 -1.58 -12.29
CA LYS A 62 19.99 -2.26 -11.67
C LYS A 62 19.51 -3.50 -10.92
N SER A 63 19.97 -4.67 -11.35
CA SER A 63 19.82 -5.94 -10.64
C SER A 63 21.07 -6.27 -9.83
N PHE A 64 20.85 -6.86 -8.66
CA PHE A 64 21.86 -7.30 -7.71
C PHE A 64 21.66 -8.80 -7.45
N GLN A 65 22.75 -9.55 -7.58
CA GLN A 65 22.85 -10.96 -7.18
C GLN A 65 23.56 -11.12 -5.82
N LYS A 66 24.21 -10.06 -5.33
CA LYS A 66 24.89 -10.02 -4.02
C LYS A 66 24.07 -9.17 -3.06
N PHE A 67 23.38 -9.82 -2.12
CA PHE A 67 22.41 -9.17 -1.24
C PHE A 67 23.02 -8.43 -0.03
N ARG A 68 24.00 -7.55 -0.26
CA ARG A 68 24.66 -6.76 0.79
C ARG A 68 24.06 -5.36 0.89
N ALA A 69 23.74 -4.92 2.11
CA ALA A 69 23.21 -3.59 2.40
C ALA A 69 24.07 -2.45 1.80
N GLN A 70 25.39 -2.58 1.87
CA GLN A 70 26.34 -1.59 1.33
C GLN A 70 26.17 -1.36 -0.19
N ASN A 71 25.85 -2.43 -0.95
CA ASN A 71 25.65 -2.33 -2.40
C ASN A 71 24.37 -1.53 -2.72
N TYR A 72 23.32 -1.73 -1.91
CA TYR A 72 22.06 -1.02 -2.09
C TYR A 72 22.21 0.45 -1.74
N ARG A 73 22.86 0.77 -0.62
CA ARG A 73 23.14 2.15 -0.18
C ARG A 73 23.94 2.93 -1.23
N SER A 74 25.08 2.38 -1.67
CA SER A 74 25.92 3.05 -2.67
C SER A 74 25.19 3.31 -3.99
N HIS A 75 24.27 2.42 -4.39
CA HIS A 75 23.43 2.65 -5.56
C HIS A 75 22.37 3.73 -5.34
N LEU A 76 21.67 3.69 -4.20
CA LEU A 76 20.63 4.67 -3.86
C LEU A 76 21.26 6.06 -3.69
N GLU A 77 22.36 6.19 -2.96
CA GLU A 77 23.11 7.46 -2.81
C GLU A 77 23.62 7.99 -4.16
N GLY A 78 24.04 7.09 -5.05
CA GLY A 78 24.57 7.48 -6.35
C GLY A 78 23.51 7.87 -7.38
N GLN A 79 22.33 7.23 -7.36
CA GLN A 79 21.31 7.30 -8.42
C GLN A 79 19.92 7.75 -7.99
N HIS A 80 19.68 7.81 -6.68
CA HIS A 80 18.43 8.19 -6.04
C HIS A 80 18.68 9.09 -4.81
N PRO A 81 19.47 10.17 -4.93
CA PRO A 81 19.87 10.98 -3.78
C PRO A 81 18.68 11.68 -3.09
N GLU A 82 17.59 11.96 -3.82
CA GLU A 82 16.39 12.57 -3.23
C GLU A 82 15.53 11.53 -2.49
N ARG A 83 15.64 10.25 -2.85
CA ARG A 83 14.82 9.17 -2.29
C ARG A 83 15.54 8.34 -1.23
N THR A 84 16.85 8.46 -1.10
CA THR A 84 17.59 7.96 0.08
C THR A 84 17.10 8.59 1.38
N ASP A 85 16.74 9.87 1.33
CA ASP A 85 16.24 10.63 2.48
C ASP A 85 14.84 10.16 2.92
N SER A 86 14.02 9.75 1.94
CA SER A 86 12.72 9.13 2.21
C SER A 86 12.87 7.73 2.84
N LEU A 87 13.95 7.02 2.52
CA LEU A 87 14.24 5.70 3.05
C LEU A 87 14.48 5.71 4.56
N GLU A 88 15.15 6.73 5.09
CA GLU A 88 15.31 6.92 6.54
C GLU A 88 13.96 7.17 7.23
N ARG A 89 13.07 7.92 6.59
CA ARG A 89 11.70 8.16 7.09
C ARG A 89 10.86 6.88 7.15
N PHE A 90 11.03 5.95 6.21
CA PHE A 90 10.37 4.64 6.24
C PHE A 90 11.10 3.60 7.12
N ALA A 91 12.37 3.83 7.44
CA ALA A 91 13.21 2.92 8.24
C ALA A 91 13.25 3.29 9.74
N LEU A 92 12.73 4.45 10.13
CA LEU A 92 12.33 4.65 11.52
C LEU A 92 11.35 3.51 11.85
N PRO A 93 11.63 2.69 12.88
CA PRO A 93 10.56 1.88 13.43
C PRO A 93 9.51 2.91 13.83
N LEU A 94 8.37 2.93 13.15
CA LEU A 94 7.19 3.62 13.65
C LEU A 94 7.00 3.03 15.05
N THR A 95 7.51 3.72 16.06
CA THR A 95 7.25 3.37 17.43
C THR A 95 5.74 3.48 17.52
N ARG A 96 5.14 2.44 18.07
CA ARG A 96 3.69 2.21 18.11
C ARG A 96 2.89 3.34 18.79
N ALA A 97 3.56 4.41 19.20
CA ALA A 97 3.02 5.58 19.89
C ALA A 97 2.51 6.69 18.96
N GLU A 98 2.91 6.75 17.67
CA GLU A 98 2.49 7.84 16.76
C GLU A 98 1.42 7.43 15.73
N ILE A 99 0.90 6.21 15.81
CA ILE A 99 -0.44 5.95 15.30
C ILE A 99 -1.38 6.44 16.40
N THR A 100 -1.79 7.71 16.37
CA THR A 100 -3.05 8.06 17.01
C THR A 100 -4.08 7.08 16.46
N PRO A 101 -4.67 6.21 17.30
CA PRO A 101 -5.71 5.30 16.83
C PRO A 101 -6.78 6.16 16.14
N PRO A 102 -7.27 5.79 14.95
CA PRO A 102 -8.43 6.47 14.40
C PRO A 102 -9.52 6.34 15.46
N LEU A 103 -9.99 7.46 16.02
CA LEU A 103 -11.09 7.65 16.97
C LEU A 103 -11.39 6.44 17.89
N SER A 104 -11.33 6.62 19.22
CA SER A 104 -11.77 5.60 20.21
C SER A 104 -12.95 4.76 19.70
N TRP A 105 -12.98 3.45 19.95
CA TRP A 105 -14.07 2.56 19.53
C TRP A 105 -15.45 3.17 19.83
N ASP A 106 -15.59 3.85 20.96
CA ASP A 106 -16.82 4.59 21.33
C ASP A 106 -17.15 5.71 20.33
N ALA A 107 -16.18 6.50 19.90
CA ALA A 107 -16.35 7.56 18.92
C ALA A 107 -16.62 7.02 17.50
N GLN A 108 -16.05 5.87 17.14
CA GLN A 108 -16.43 5.17 15.89
C GLN A 108 -17.88 4.68 15.96
N MET A 109 -18.28 4.07 17.07
CA MET A 109 -19.66 3.61 17.27
C MET A 109 -20.64 4.77 17.27
N GLU A 110 -20.29 5.91 17.87
CA GLU A 110 -21.12 7.10 17.86
C GLU A 110 -21.29 7.65 16.44
N THR A 111 -20.22 7.65 15.64
CA THR A 111 -20.28 8.00 14.22
C THR A 111 -21.23 7.08 13.46
N VAL A 112 -21.16 5.76 13.70
CA VAL A 112 -22.06 4.77 13.09
C VAL A 112 -23.51 4.99 13.51
N LYS A 113 -23.79 5.33 14.77
CA LYS A 113 -25.15 5.66 15.24
C LYS A 113 -25.70 6.89 14.52
N VAL A 114 -24.91 7.96 14.42
CA VAL A 114 -25.31 9.18 13.70
C VAL A 114 -25.59 8.88 12.22
N MET A 115 -24.71 8.10 11.58
CA MET A 115 -24.92 7.66 10.19
C MET A 115 -26.20 6.85 10.02
N LYS A 116 -26.49 5.92 10.95
CA LYS A 116 -27.72 5.12 10.95
C LYS A 116 -28.96 6.00 11.08
N GLN A 117 -28.97 6.92 12.05
CA GLN A 117 -30.10 7.84 12.27
C GLN A 117 -30.35 8.71 11.03
N ARG A 118 -29.28 9.17 10.38
CA ARG A 118 -29.38 9.95 9.15
C ARG A 118 -30.05 9.15 8.02
N LEU A 119 -29.62 7.91 7.82
CA LEU A 119 -30.19 7.03 6.81
C LEU A 119 -31.68 6.76 7.06
N GLU A 120 -32.08 6.52 8.32
CA GLU A 120 -33.49 6.31 8.69
C GLU A 120 -34.34 7.55 8.38
N LEU A 121 -33.82 8.75 8.65
CA LEU A 121 -34.50 10.01 8.32
C LEU A 121 -34.63 10.22 6.80
N ASP A 122 -33.58 9.93 6.04
CA ASP A 122 -33.60 10.04 4.59
C ASP A 122 -34.65 9.09 3.98
N ILE A 123 -34.73 7.84 4.46
CA ILE A 123 -35.77 6.87 4.05
C ILE A 123 -37.19 7.39 4.38
N MET A 124 -37.37 7.98 5.56
CA MET A 124 -38.66 8.54 5.99
C MET A 124 -39.11 9.73 5.14
N THR A 125 -38.18 10.48 4.55
CA THR A 125 -38.46 11.75 3.84
C THR A 125 -38.32 11.66 2.31
N GLN A 126 -37.79 10.56 1.78
CA GLN A 126 -37.61 10.34 0.34
C GLN A 126 -38.95 10.43 -0.44
N SER A 127 -38.97 11.06 -1.62
CA SER A 127 -40.18 11.06 -2.46
C SER A 127 -40.41 9.70 -3.13
N GLU A 128 -41.67 9.36 -3.42
CA GLU A 128 -42.06 8.16 -4.20
C GLU A 128 -42.18 8.46 -5.71
N GLU A 129 -41.97 9.71 -6.12
CA GLU A 129 -42.15 10.17 -7.50
C GLU A 129 -41.06 9.61 -8.41
N GLY A 130 -41.47 9.02 -9.54
CA GLY A 130 -40.55 8.45 -10.53
C GLY A 130 -39.91 7.11 -10.13
N LEU A 131 -40.26 6.53 -8.98
CA LEU A 131 -39.80 5.20 -8.57
C LEU A 131 -40.65 4.09 -9.21
N THR A 132 -40.05 2.90 -9.38
CA THR A 132 -40.79 1.69 -9.76
C THR A 132 -41.70 1.25 -8.61
N ASP A 133 -42.75 0.48 -8.92
CA ASP A 133 -43.73 0.09 -7.90
C ASP A 133 -43.13 -0.83 -6.83
N GLU A 134 -42.14 -1.66 -7.18
CA GLU A 134 -41.37 -2.45 -6.22
C GLU A 134 -40.55 -1.57 -5.26
N ALA A 135 -39.96 -0.49 -5.78
CA ALA A 135 -39.15 0.43 -5.00
C ALA A 135 -40.01 1.29 -4.05
N LYS A 136 -41.22 1.68 -4.48
CA LYS A 136 -42.20 2.33 -3.61
C LYS A 136 -42.62 1.42 -2.47
N GLU A 137 -42.94 0.16 -2.77
CA GLU A 137 -43.32 -0.81 -1.75
C GLU A 137 -42.18 -1.06 -0.75
N TYR A 138 -40.95 -1.16 -1.25
CA TYR A 138 -39.76 -1.25 -0.39
C TYR A 138 -39.66 -0.05 0.58
N LEU A 139 -39.82 1.18 0.09
CA LEU A 139 -39.77 2.37 0.94
C LEU A 139 -40.90 2.37 1.98
N ARG A 140 -42.12 2.01 1.59
CA ARG A 140 -43.27 1.92 2.51
C ARG A 140 -43.03 0.90 3.63
N VAL A 141 -42.58 -0.30 3.28
CA VAL A 141 -42.24 -1.34 4.26
C VAL A 141 -41.11 -0.87 5.17
N LYS A 142 -40.08 -0.22 4.63
CA LYS A 142 -38.97 0.29 5.45
C LYS A 142 -39.40 1.38 6.42
N ARG A 143 -40.25 2.31 5.99
CA ARG A 143 -40.83 3.35 6.87
C ARG A 143 -41.62 2.73 8.02
N GLN A 144 -42.45 1.74 7.73
CA GLN A 144 -43.20 1.02 8.76
C GLN A 144 -42.27 0.32 9.76
N GLN A 145 -41.19 -0.31 9.29
CA GLN A 145 -40.18 -0.92 10.17
C GLN A 145 -39.49 0.11 11.07
N ILE A 146 -39.15 1.29 10.55
CA ILE A 146 -38.54 2.38 11.33
C ILE A 146 -39.52 2.89 12.39
N LEU A 147 -40.77 3.17 12.00
CA LEU A 147 -41.82 3.62 12.92
C LEU A 147 -42.13 2.59 14.01
N ARG A 148 -42.05 1.30 13.69
CA ARG A 148 -42.20 0.23 14.69
C ARG A 148 -41.05 0.24 15.70
N LYS A 149 -39.80 0.33 15.23
CA LYS A 149 -38.63 0.43 16.12
C LYS A 149 -38.73 1.64 17.07
N LEU A 150 -39.13 2.80 16.56
CA LEU A 150 -39.32 4.01 17.37
C LEU A 150 -40.43 3.90 18.43
N ARG A 151 -41.35 2.93 18.30
CA ARG A 151 -42.39 2.66 19.30
C ARG A 151 -41.91 1.66 20.36
N GLU A 152 -40.91 0.84 20.02
CA GLU A 152 -40.35 -0.22 20.86
C GLU A 152 -39.13 0.27 21.67
N GLU A 153 -38.51 1.40 21.29
CA GLU A 153 -37.46 2.13 22.03
C GLU A 153 -38.06 3.14 23.02
#